data_AF-A0A2R6JFX4-F1
#
_entry.id   AF-A0A2R6JFX4-F1
#
_cell.length_a   1.000
_cell.length_b   1.000
_cell.length_c   1.000
_cell.angle_alpha   90.00
_cell.angle_beta   90.00
_cell.angle_gamma   90.00
#
_symmetry.space_group_name_H-M   'P 1'
#
loop_
_entity.id
_entity.type
_entity.pdbx_description
1 polymer ?
#
loop_
_entity_poly.entity_id
_entity_poly.type
_entity_poly.pdbx_seq_one_letter_code
_entity_poly.pdbx_strand_id
1 'polypeptide(L)'
;MTRSVLVPSSLTREAEDKREATRKLGYVARAAVVFRVDRLVVFPDRGSEGRFDDGFVSTVLEYAATPPHLRKEAWDRRGELEYAGVLPPL
;
A
#
# COMPACT_ATOMS: atom_id res chain seq x y z
N MET A 1 -13.44 -2.59 20.42
CA MET A 1 -14.16 -2.59 19.12
C MET A 1 -13.12 -2.55 18.02
N THR A 2 -13.20 -3.45 17.04
CA THR A 2 -12.30 -3.49 15.88
C THR A 2 -12.62 -2.38 14.89
N ARG A 3 -11.60 -1.65 14.44
CA ARG A 3 -11.69 -0.58 13.44
C ARG A 3 -11.17 -1.09 12.09
N SER A 4 -12.05 -1.07 11.10
CA SER A 4 -11.70 -1.40 9.73
C SER A 4 -11.76 -0.15 8.84
N VAL A 5 -10.77 0.01 7.98
CA VAL A 5 -10.74 1.03 6.92
C VAL A 5 -10.76 0.32 5.57
N LEU A 6 -11.66 0.76 4.69
CA LEU A 6 -11.77 0.23 3.34
C LEU A 6 -11.17 1.23 2.36
N VAL A 7 -10.30 0.75 1.47
CA VAL A 7 -9.58 1.56 0.49
C VAL A 7 -9.82 0.97 -0.90
N PRO A 8 -10.17 1.79 -1.91
CA PRO A 8 -10.34 1.31 -3.27
C PRO A 8 -9.01 0.85 -3.87
N SER A 9 -9.05 -0.19 -4.70
CA SER A 9 -7.92 -0.64 -5.52
C SER A 9 -7.40 0.43 -6.49
N SER A 10 -8.27 1.37 -6.90
CA SER A 10 -7.93 2.50 -7.77
C SER A 10 -7.30 3.70 -7.03
N LEU A 11 -6.97 3.58 -5.74
CA LEU A 11 -6.55 4.71 -4.91
C LEU A 11 -5.37 5.50 -5.50
N THR A 12 -4.49 4.87 -6.27
CA THR A 12 -3.32 5.54 -6.87
C THR A 12 -3.49 5.89 -8.35
N ARG A 13 -4.72 5.86 -8.87
CA ARG A 13 -4.99 6.03 -10.32
C ARG A 13 -4.52 7.38 -10.86
N GLU A 14 -4.54 8.43 -10.05
CA GLU A 14 -4.12 9.77 -10.46
C GLU A 14 -2.61 10.03 -10.35
N ALA A 15 -1.85 9.12 -9.72
CA ALA A 15 -0.42 9.31 -9.53
C ALA A 15 0.32 9.28 -10.88
N GLU A 16 1.26 10.20 -11.06
CA GLU A 16 2.02 10.32 -12.30
C GLU A 16 3.04 9.20 -12.47
N ASP A 17 3.61 8.71 -11.36
CA ASP A 17 4.59 7.63 -11.34
C ASP A 17 4.44 6.69 -10.12
N LYS A 18 5.14 5.54 -10.17
CA LYS A 18 5.13 4.54 -9.08
C LYS A 18 5.67 5.09 -7.76
N ARG A 19 6.57 6.07 -7.79
CA ARG A 19 7.20 6.66 -6.60
C ARG A 19 6.21 7.54 -5.85
N GLU A 20 5.45 8.36 -6.56
CA GLU A 20 4.33 9.13 -6.04
C GLU A 20 3.24 8.22 -5.50
N ALA A 21 2.84 7.20 -6.26
CA ALA A 21 1.87 6.20 -5.84
C ALA A 21 2.28 5.51 -4.53
N THR A 22 3.54 5.05 -4.44
CA THR A 22 4.11 4.42 -3.24
C THR A 22 4.07 5.36 -2.03
N ARG A 23 4.46 6.63 -2.21
CA ARG A 23 4.42 7.63 -1.15
C ARG A 23 2.99 7.91 -0.66
N LYS A 24 2.03 8.01 -1.58
CA LYS A 24 0.61 8.17 -1.24
C LYS A 24 0.10 7.00 -0.38
N LEU A 25 0.42 5.76 -0.76
CA LEU A 25 0.08 4.57 0.04
C LEU A 25 0.79 4.56 1.40
N GLY A 26 2.02 5.08 1.46
CA GLY A 26 2.72 5.32 2.71
C GLY A 26 1.96 6.20 3.70
N TYR A 27 1.31 7.27 3.23
CA TYR A 27 0.48 8.12 4.09
C TYR A 27 -0.77 7.39 4.59
N VAL A 28 -1.38 6.54 3.77
CA VAL A 28 -2.53 5.72 4.15
C VAL A 28 -2.13 4.73 5.25
N ALA A 29 -1.02 4.00 5.06
CA ALA A 29 -0.51 3.08 6.06
C ALA A 29 -0.16 3.79 7.37
N ARG A 30 0.49 4.96 7.30
CA ARG A 30 0.82 5.77 8.47
C ARG A 30 -0.42 6.25 9.22
N ALA A 31 -1.44 6.73 8.50
CA ALA A 31 -2.71 7.11 9.12
C ALA A 31 -3.36 5.90 9.83
N ALA A 32 -3.38 4.74 9.17
CA ALA A 32 -3.92 3.52 9.77
C ALA A 32 -3.22 3.15 11.09
N VAL A 33 -1.89 3.26 11.15
CA VAL A 33 -1.10 3.03 12.37
C VAL A 33 -1.40 4.07 13.46
N VAL A 34 -1.37 5.37 13.12
CA VAL A 34 -1.64 6.47 14.05
C VAL A 34 -3.01 6.33 14.71
N PHE A 35 -4.02 5.93 13.95
CA PHE A 35 -5.40 5.77 14.45
C PHE A 35 -5.71 4.37 15.02
N ARG A 36 -4.70 3.49 15.09
CA ARG A 36 -4.82 2.11 15.58
C ARG A 36 -5.94 1.35 14.86
N VAL A 37 -5.88 1.36 13.53
CA VAL A 37 -6.77 0.57 12.67
C VAL A 37 -6.35 -0.89 12.74
N ASP A 38 -7.30 -1.78 13.04
CA ASP A 38 -7.04 -3.22 13.16
C ASP A 38 -6.98 -3.91 11.79
N ARG A 39 -7.72 -3.38 10.80
CA ARG A 39 -7.78 -3.95 9.45
C ARG A 39 -7.86 -2.87 8.38
N LEU A 40 -6.95 -2.91 7.41
CA LEU A 40 -7.02 -2.12 6.20
C LEU A 40 -7.36 -3.05 5.03
N VAL A 41 -8.54 -2.88 4.44
CA VAL A 41 -9.06 -3.76 3.37
C VAL A 41 -8.99 -3.02 2.04
N VAL A 42 -8.30 -3.60 1.07
CA VAL A 42 -8.35 -3.13 -0.32
C VAL A 42 -9.51 -3.82 -1.02
N PHE A 43 -10.44 -3.05 -1.58
CA PHE A 43 -11.58 -3.59 -2.32
C PHE A 43 -11.50 -3.23 -3.81
N PRO A 44 -11.92 -4.12 -4.72
CA PRO A 44 -11.95 -3.83 -6.15
C PRO A 44 -13.02 -2.79 -6.48
N ASP A 45 -12.69 -1.82 -7.31
CA ASP A 45 -13.57 -0.73 -7.72
C ASP A 45 -13.35 -0.31 -9.17
N ARG A 46 -14.27 0.47 -9.73
CA ARG A 46 -14.18 0.93 -11.13
C ARG A 46 -12.96 1.82 -11.31
N GLY A 47 -12.08 1.46 -12.24
CA GLY A 47 -10.82 2.17 -12.48
C GLY A 47 -9.60 1.51 -11.83
N SER A 48 -9.73 0.27 -11.35
CA SER A 48 -8.62 -0.59 -10.93
C SER A 48 -7.69 -0.98 -12.08
N GLU A 49 -8.20 -1.03 -13.32
CA GLU A 49 -7.47 -1.26 -14.59
C GLU A 49 -6.53 -0.09 -14.96
N GLY A 50 -6.03 0.64 -13.97
CA GLY A 50 -5.25 1.86 -14.14
C GLY A 50 -3.81 1.61 -14.59
N ARG A 51 -2.99 2.65 -14.44
CA ARG A 51 -1.57 2.69 -14.86
C ARG A 51 -0.66 1.65 -14.16
N PHE A 52 -1.10 1.06 -13.05
CA PHE A 52 -0.32 0.09 -12.27
C PHE A 52 -1.05 -1.24 -12.26
N ASP A 53 -0.28 -2.33 -12.22
CA ASP A 53 -0.79 -3.69 -12.26
C ASP A 53 -1.84 -3.97 -11.16
N ASP A 54 -2.72 -4.91 -11.46
CA ASP A 54 -3.68 -5.46 -10.50
C ASP A 54 -2.93 -5.93 -9.25
N GLY A 55 -3.22 -5.31 -8.11
CA GLY A 55 -2.60 -5.64 -6.82
C GLY A 55 -1.46 -4.74 -6.38
N PHE A 56 -1.09 -3.69 -7.13
CA PHE A 56 -0.08 -2.72 -6.67
C PHE A 56 -0.42 -2.13 -5.28
N VAL A 57 -1.67 -1.69 -5.10
CA VAL A 57 -2.14 -1.07 -3.85
C VAL A 57 -2.05 -2.06 -2.68
N SER A 58 -2.56 -3.28 -2.84
CA SER A 58 -2.47 -4.32 -1.80
C SER A 58 -1.03 -4.69 -1.49
N THR A 59 -0.19 -4.92 -2.51
CA THR A 59 1.22 -5.30 -2.36
C THR A 59 2.00 -4.25 -1.56
N VAL A 60 1.87 -2.97 -1.89
CA VAL A 60 2.61 -1.91 -1.18
C VAL A 60 2.12 -1.76 0.26
N LEU A 61 0.81 -1.85 0.51
CA LEU A 61 0.24 -1.72 1.86
C LEU A 61 0.58 -2.93 2.75
N GLU A 62 0.55 -4.13 2.21
CA GLU A 62 0.98 -5.35 2.91
C GLU A 62 2.48 -5.35 3.19
N TYR A 63 3.30 -4.87 2.24
CA TYR A 63 4.74 -4.66 2.47
C TYR A 63 4.98 -3.67 3.60
N ALA A 64 4.23 -2.55 3.62
CA ALA A 64 4.35 -1.54 4.67
C ALA A 64 4.00 -2.13 6.05
N ALA A 65 2.94 -2.95 6.13
CA ALA A 65 2.51 -3.65 7.34
C ALA A 65 3.46 -4.80 7.78
N THR A 66 4.35 -5.27 6.89
CA THR A 66 5.31 -6.33 7.20
C THR A 66 6.43 -5.79 8.11
N PRO A 67 6.75 -6.48 9.24
CA PRO A 67 7.86 -6.10 10.10
C PRO A 67 9.18 -5.95 9.33
N PRO A 68 10.00 -4.92 9.60
CA PRO A 68 11.19 -4.63 8.80
C PRO A 68 12.17 -5.80 8.62
N HIS A 69 12.33 -6.63 9.65
CA HIS A 69 13.22 -7.80 9.63
C HIS A 69 12.68 -8.97 8.79
N LEU A 70 11.38 -9.01 8.50
CA LEU A 70 10.75 -10.06 7.68
C LEU A 70 10.60 -9.65 6.22
N ARG A 71 10.73 -8.36 5.89
CA ARG A 71 10.47 -7.85 4.53
C ARG A 71 11.28 -8.55 3.46
N LYS A 72 12.56 -8.83 3.74
CA LYS A 72 13.46 -9.48 2.78
C LYS A 72 13.06 -10.92 2.48
N GLU A 73 12.55 -11.64 3.48
CA GLU A 73 12.13 -13.04 3.34
C GLU A 73 10.74 -13.15 2.70
N ALA A 74 9.82 -12.26 3.08
CA ALA A 74 8.42 -12.35 2.66
C ALA A 74 8.15 -11.85 1.22
N TRP A 75 8.94 -10.89 0.72
CA TRP A 75 8.56 -10.16 -0.49
C TRP A 75 9.41 -10.42 -1.72
N ASP A 76 10.64 -10.93 -1.57
CA ASP A 76 11.63 -11.02 -2.66
C ASP A 76 11.69 -9.71 -3.50
N ARG A 77 12.16 -9.77 -4.75
CA ARG A 77 12.14 -8.65 -5.69
C ARG A 77 10.83 -8.61 -6.48
N ARG A 78 10.07 -7.54 -6.30
CA ARG A 78 8.81 -7.26 -7.03
C ARG A 78 8.85 -5.88 -7.67
N GLY A 79 8.28 -5.75 -8.86
CA GLY A 79 8.26 -4.49 -9.62
C GLY A 79 7.35 -3.41 -9.00
N GLU A 80 6.42 -3.82 -8.15
CA GLU A 80 5.54 -2.98 -7.35
C GLU A 80 6.29 -2.33 -6.17
N LEU A 81 7.39 -2.96 -5.74
CA LEU A 81 8.18 -2.54 -4.57
C LEU A 81 9.47 -1.81 -4.96
N GLU A 82 9.66 -1.46 -6.23
CA GLU A 82 10.84 -0.75 -6.74
C GLU A 82 11.15 0.53 -5.94
N TYR A 83 10.10 1.25 -5.53
CA TYR A 83 10.22 2.49 -4.77
C TYR A 83 9.91 2.34 -3.28
N ALA A 84 9.94 1.13 -2.73
CA ALA A 84 9.62 0.88 -1.32
C ALA A 84 10.46 1.71 -0.32
N GLY A 85 11.64 2.18 -0.73
CA GLY A 85 12.49 3.07 0.08
C GLY A 85 11.91 4.46 0.35
N VAL A 86 10.87 4.90 -0.37
CA VAL A 86 10.19 6.19 -0.10
C VAL A 86 9.05 6.07 0.91
N LEU A 87 8.70 4.85 1.34
CA LEU A 87 7.68 4.65 2.35
C LEU A 87 8.10 5.31 3.67
N PRO A 88 7.20 6.06 4.33
CA PRO A 88 7.49 6.61 5.64
C PRO A 88 7.64 5.47 6.66
N PRO A 89 8.42 5.68 7.74
CA PRO A 89 8.42 4.76 8.87
C PRO A 89 7.03 4.72 9.52
N LEU A 90 6.65 3.52 9.93
CA LEU A 90 5.40 3.17 10.61
C LEU A 90 5.66 2.81 12.06
#